data_AF-A0A8S2XVG3-F1
#
_entry.id   AF-A0A8S2XVG3-F1
#
_cell.length_a   1.000
_cell.length_b   1.000
_cell.length_c   1.000
_cell.angle_alpha   90.00
_cell.angle_beta   90.00
_cell.angle_gamma   90.00
#
_symmetry.space_group_name_H-M   'P 1'
#
loop_
_entity.id
_entity.type
_entity.pdbx_description
1 polymer ?
#
loop_
_entity_poly.entity_id
_entity_poly.type
_entity_poly.pdbx_seq_one_letter_code
_entity_poly.pdbx_strand_id
1 'polypeptide(L)'
;TIIQNVLNEGRQILRTYENKLIPIVYLKQIENNSELLQLLKEYVKYQWGQLQTWFRSFIDQQRNEAPELYERILIRQAEYGKKYLNDCPYLSLAIQFLYELDESNIDKLNEIWHDLITDGRQAIRKHSEYFIPQVLDEQLSSNTSGIFLALKEYFRIPLTDILREIQQADRNDLYSKIFDIMVEDGWHGINKCESLLPPIKFKLLKEQVEKRFSSNHLMNIRSTTSIPFATNPEQPTTERLAVRDCVEKSSLRLIDLIQAGELIYIKTTMGNVIENIVEEFYKHHSFQTFIKACLIPIMYLLKRQQNLDLFVNNITLKLMDSTMSQDIPKISLKMLVHVLLENSDQFLSRIILTLLTKRNPVPFLVPNVHNWKNNQYTEYIPDIIDIWDYKTPTFLSFGISSCHGKSSLLNALFMCYFEQSDHSVYFQETIDIDFGYNYNPKRQLNLADTHGHMSLETLQKYVNLFDGFFINIEKEYFERNRDTVQTYLNSISDNKLKILLIRDVPQEQH
;
A
#
# COMPACT_ATOMS: atom_id res chain seq x y z
N THR A 1 11.88 -4.50 11.22
CA THR A 1 13.00 -5.47 11.13
C THR A 1 13.18 -6.41 12.31
N ILE A 2 12.67 -6.18 13.53
CA ILE A 2 12.30 -7.29 14.45
C ILE A 2 10.89 -7.03 14.95
N ILE A 3 10.63 -5.80 15.40
CA ILE A 3 9.30 -5.32 15.80
C ILE A 3 8.25 -5.59 14.72
N GLN A 4 8.49 -5.19 13.47
CA GLN A 4 7.53 -5.45 12.39
C GLN A 4 7.23 -6.95 12.20
N ASN A 5 8.24 -7.81 12.35
CA ASN A 5 8.07 -9.25 12.22
C ASN A 5 7.28 -9.78 13.41
N VAL A 6 7.54 -9.28 14.63
CA VAL A 6 6.77 -9.61 15.83
C VAL A 6 5.32 -9.15 15.72
N LEU A 7 5.05 -7.98 15.14
CA LEU A 7 3.69 -7.50 14.90
C LEU A 7 2.95 -8.33 13.83
N ASN A 8 3.66 -8.86 12.84
CA ASN A 8 3.06 -9.64 11.74
C ASN A 8 2.93 -11.14 12.04
N GLU A 9 3.94 -11.72 12.68
CA GLU A 9 4.13 -13.18 12.87
C GLU A 9 4.06 -13.57 14.36
N GLY A 10 3.78 -12.61 15.23
CA GLY A 10 3.62 -12.82 16.66
C GLY A 10 4.95 -12.99 17.39
N ARG A 11 4.85 -13.20 18.69
CA ARG A 11 5.98 -13.35 19.61
C ARG A 11 6.95 -14.47 19.23
N GLN A 12 6.44 -15.58 18.69
CA GLN A 12 7.25 -16.78 18.41
C GLN A 12 8.31 -16.55 17.34
N ILE A 13 8.17 -15.53 16.49
CA ILE A 13 9.21 -15.16 15.52
C ILE A 13 10.53 -14.77 16.19
N LEU A 14 10.50 -14.37 17.47
CA LEU A 14 11.70 -14.06 18.25
C LEU A 14 12.68 -15.22 18.35
N ARG A 15 12.21 -16.48 18.23
CA ARG A 15 13.09 -17.66 18.19
C ARG A 15 14.08 -17.60 17.03
N THR A 16 13.69 -17.01 15.90
CA THR A 16 14.60 -16.80 14.74
C THR A 16 15.67 -15.75 15.00
N TYR A 17 15.49 -14.95 16.05
CA TYR A 17 16.39 -13.88 16.49
C TYR A 17 17.12 -14.21 17.80
N GLU A 18 17.00 -15.42 18.34
CA GLU A 18 17.56 -15.80 19.65
C GLU A 18 19.04 -15.42 19.78
N ASN A 19 19.86 -15.78 18.77
CA ASN A 19 21.30 -15.50 18.75
C ASN A 19 21.65 -14.00 18.54
N LYS A 20 20.65 -13.16 18.23
CA LYS A 20 20.80 -11.72 17.97
C LYS A 20 20.27 -10.86 19.12
N LEU A 21 19.63 -11.47 20.11
CA LEU A 21 19.05 -10.79 21.26
C LEU A 21 19.91 -11.03 22.50
N ILE A 22 19.84 -10.10 23.45
CA ILE A 22 20.46 -10.29 24.76
C ILE A 22 19.76 -11.49 25.43
N PRO A 23 20.47 -12.58 25.79
CA PRO A 23 19.84 -13.84 26.22
C PRO A 23 18.84 -13.68 27.37
N ILE A 24 19.19 -12.88 28.39
CA ILE A 24 18.31 -12.62 29.55
C ILE A 24 17.02 -11.91 29.10
N VAL A 25 17.10 -10.98 28.14
CA VAL A 25 15.93 -10.28 27.61
C VAL A 25 15.08 -11.23 26.78
N TYR A 26 15.70 -12.04 25.92
CA TYR A 26 14.97 -13.03 25.11
C TYR A 26 14.21 -14.03 25.99
N LEU A 27 14.89 -14.63 26.97
CA LEU A 27 14.28 -15.60 27.89
C LEU A 27 13.10 -14.97 28.63
N LYS A 28 13.27 -13.76 29.18
CA LYS A 28 12.18 -13.04 29.85
C LYS A 28 11.00 -12.74 28.91
N GLN A 29 11.25 -12.48 27.63
CA GLN A 29 10.19 -12.12 26.69
C GLN A 29 9.48 -13.33 26.05
N ILE A 30 10.09 -14.52 26.05
CA ILE A 30 9.46 -15.75 25.55
C ILE A 30 8.74 -16.55 26.64
N GLU A 31 9.01 -16.26 27.93
CA GLU A 31 8.29 -16.82 29.08
C GLU A 31 6.78 -16.58 29.03
N ASN A 32 5.99 -17.49 29.59
CA ASN A 32 4.54 -17.27 29.74
C ASN A 32 4.28 -16.00 30.56
N ASN A 33 3.26 -15.23 30.16
CA ASN A 33 2.91 -13.93 30.78
C ASN A 33 3.99 -12.83 30.67
N SER A 34 4.86 -12.90 29.66
CA SER A 34 5.81 -11.82 29.41
C SER A 34 5.13 -10.48 29.10
N GLU A 35 5.85 -9.39 29.36
CA GLU A 35 5.39 -8.04 29.03
C GLU A 35 5.10 -7.90 27.53
N LEU A 36 5.96 -8.48 26.67
CA LEU A 36 5.74 -8.49 25.23
C LEU A 36 4.44 -9.21 24.85
N LEU A 37 4.12 -10.33 25.50
CA LEU A 37 2.85 -11.01 25.24
C LEU A 37 1.66 -10.11 25.58
N GLN A 38 1.68 -9.40 26.71
CA GLN A 38 0.60 -8.47 27.07
C GLN A 38 0.50 -7.30 26.09
N LEU A 39 1.62 -6.72 25.66
CA LEU A 39 1.63 -5.64 24.67
C LEU A 39 1.08 -6.10 23.31
N LEU A 40 1.43 -7.31 22.88
CA LEU A 40 0.91 -7.87 21.63
C LEU A 40 -0.57 -8.19 21.71
N LYS A 41 -1.07 -8.65 22.86
CA LYS A 41 -2.50 -8.80 23.09
C LYS A 41 -3.24 -7.47 22.97
N GLU A 42 -2.73 -6.40 23.58
CA GLU A 42 -3.35 -5.06 23.44
C GLU A 42 -3.30 -4.56 21.98
N TYR A 43 -2.21 -4.82 21.27
CA TYR A 43 -2.11 -4.52 19.84
C TYR A 43 -3.16 -5.28 19.02
N VAL A 44 -3.33 -6.59 19.26
CA VAL A 44 -4.34 -7.41 18.57
C VAL A 44 -5.75 -6.91 18.87
N LYS A 45 -6.07 -6.58 20.13
CA LYS A 45 -7.36 -5.96 20.50
C LYS A 45 -7.59 -4.66 19.75
N TYR A 46 -6.58 -3.80 19.68
CA TYR A 46 -6.65 -2.56 18.94
C TYR A 46 -6.95 -2.81 17.44
N GLN A 47 -6.26 -3.77 16.83
CA GLN A 47 -6.50 -4.16 15.43
C GLN A 47 -7.94 -4.66 15.22
N TRP A 48 -8.46 -5.51 16.11
CA TRP A 48 -9.86 -5.94 16.05
C TRP A 48 -10.83 -4.77 16.21
N GLY A 49 -10.48 -3.76 17.01
CA GLY A 49 -11.22 -2.52 17.18
C GLY A 49 -11.23 -1.59 15.95
N GLN A 50 -10.38 -1.83 14.96
CA GLN A 50 -10.39 -1.10 13.67
C GLN A 50 -11.26 -1.78 12.61
N LEU A 51 -11.77 -2.99 12.87
CA LEU A 51 -12.60 -3.74 11.93
C LEU A 51 -14.05 -3.22 11.88
N GLN A 52 -14.83 -3.73 10.93
CA GLN A 52 -16.22 -3.33 10.73
C GLN A 52 -17.07 -3.42 12.01
N THR A 53 -18.07 -2.54 12.12
CA THR A 53 -18.89 -2.37 13.33
C THR A 53 -19.61 -3.66 13.75
N TRP A 54 -20.09 -4.46 12.79
CA TRP A 54 -20.72 -5.74 13.09
C TRP A 54 -19.71 -6.71 13.72
N PHE A 55 -18.48 -6.72 13.21
CA PHE A 55 -17.44 -7.62 13.69
C PHE A 55 -16.95 -7.22 15.08
N ARG A 56 -16.84 -5.92 15.35
CA ARG A 56 -16.59 -5.42 16.71
C ARG A 56 -17.65 -5.90 17.69
N SER A 57 -18.92 -5.77 17.31
CA SER A 57 -20.05 -6.23 18.13
C SER A 57 -19.99 -7.75 18.37
N PHE A 58 -19.65 -8.53 17.33
CA PHE A 58 -19.43 -9.97 17.45
C PHE A 58 -18.28 -10.30 18.41
N ILE A 59 -17.13 -9.65 18.29
CA ILE A 59 -15.98 -9.86 19.18
C ILE A 59 -16.30 -9.46 20.62
N ASP A 60 -17.01 -8.36 20.84
CA ASP A 60 -17.43 -7.92 22.17
C ASP A 60 -18.43 -8.89 22.80
N GLN A 61 -19.34 -9.46 22.01
CA GLN A 61 -20.23 -10.53 22.46
C GLN A 61 -19.43 -11.77 22.89
N GLN A 62 -18.51 -12.23 22.04
CA GLN A 62 -17.66 -13.39 22.35
C GLN A 62 -16.78 -13.17 23.58
N ARG A 63 -16.30 -11.95 23.80
CA ARG A 63 -15.56 -11.56 25.00
C ARG A 63 -16.40 -11.73 26.28
N ASN A 64 -17.70 -11.48 26.22
CA ASN A 64 -18.60 -11.57 27.36
C ASN A 64 -19.15 -12.99 27.57
N GLU A 65 -19.49 -13.69 26.50
CA GLU A 65 -20.10 -15.02 26.55
C GLU A 65 -19.07 -16.13 26.78
N ALA A 66 -17.88 -16.02 26.17
CA ALA A 66 -16.82 -17.02 26.23
C ALA A 66 -15.45 -16.37 26.53
N PRO A 67 -15.27 -15.72 27.69
CA PRO A 67 -14.05 -14.97 28.00
C PRO A 67 -12.77 -15.81 27.95
N GLU A 68 -12.84 -17.08 28.34
CA GLU A 68 -11.68 -18.00 28.28
C GLU A 68 -11.28 -18.33 26.83
N LEU A 69 -12.25 -18.55 25.93
CA LEU A 69 -11.98 -18.77 24.52
C LEU A 69 -11.43 -17.50 23.85
N TYR A 70 -12.04 -16.35 24.15
CA TYR A 70 -11.56 -15.05 23.70
C TYR A 70 -10.10 -14.82 24.08
N GLU A 71 -9.77 -15.07 25.35
CA GLU A 71 -8.40 -14.91 25.84
C GLU A 71 -7.44 -15.91 25.18
N ARG A 72 -7.85 -17.16 24.96
CA ARG A 72 -7.04 -18.16 24.24
C ARG A 72 -6.75 -17.75 22.79
N ILE A 73 -7.76 -17.31 22.04
CA ILE A 73 -7.59 -16.83 20.66
C ILE A 73 -6.69 -15.60 20.64
N LEU A 74 -6.91 -14.67 21.57
CA LEU A 74 -6.10 -13.46 21.69
C LEU A 74 -4.63 -13.77 21.97
N ILE A 75 -4.35 -14.68 22.91
CA ILE A 75 -2.99 -15.18 23.18
C ILE A 75 -2.40 -15.80 21.92
N ARG A 76 -3.14 -16.68 21.23
CA ARG A 76 -2.67 -17.33 20.00
C ARG A 76 -2.29 -16.32 18.91
N GLN A 77 -3.10 -15.29 18.72
CA GLN A 77 -2.80 -14.23 17.75
C GLN A 77 -1.58 -13.41 18.18
N ALA A 78 -1.41 -13.15 19.48
CA ALA A 78 -0.21 -12.48 19.99
C ALA A 78 1.06 -13.37 19.85
N GLU A 79 0.92 -14.69 19.99
CA GLU A 79 2.02 -15.65 19.86
C GLU A 79 2.46 -15.86 18.42
N TYR A 80 1.51 -15.97 17.49
CA TYR A 80 1.76 -16.46 16.13
C TYR A 80 1.35 -15.48 15.02
N GLY A 81 0.86 -14.29 15.39
CA GLY A 81 0.46 -13.25 14.45
C GLY A 81 -0.56 -13.75 13.44
N LYS A 82 -0.34 -13.39 12.17
CA LYS A 82 -1.23 -13.73 11.04
C LYS A 82 -1.23 -15.21 10.65
N LYS A 83 -0.44 -16.07 11.29
CA LYS A 83 -0.37 -17.51 10.94
C LYS A 83 -1.75 -18.20 10.91
N TYR A 84 -2.67 -17.75 11.75
CA TYR A 84 -4.04 -18.30 11.84
C TYR A 84 -5.11 -17.33 11.36
N LEU A 85 -4.68 -16.30 10.62
CA LEU A 85 -5.55 -15.41 9.88
C LEU A 85 -5.24 -15.69 8.41
N ASN A 86 -6.00 -16.62 7.82
CA ASN A 86 -6.03 -16.80 6.37
C ASN A 86 -6.37 -15.45 5.69
N ASP A 87 -6.49 -15.42 4.37
CA ASP A 87 -6.65 -14.18 3.57
C ASP A 87 -7.84 -13.28 3.96
N CYS A 88 -8.76 -13.74 4.82
CA CYS A 88 -9.80 -12.94 5.46
C CYS A 88 -9.78 -13.11 7.00
N PRO A 89 -9.40 -12.05 7.76
CA PRO A 89 -9.42 -12.07 9.22
C PRO A 89 -10.82 -12.29 9.81
N TYR A 90 -11.87 -11.73 9.18
CA TYR A 90 -13.26 -11.87 9.64
C TYR A 90 -13.67 -13.34 9.73
N LEU A 91 -13.47 -14.08 8.64
CA LEU A 91 -13.83 -15.50 8.57
C LEU A 91 -12.93 -16.34 9.48
N SER A 92 -11.63 -16.02 9.57
CA SER A 92 -10.68 -16.82 10.35
C SER A 92 -11.00 -16.75 11.84
N LEU A 93 -11.36 -15.56 12.32
CA LEU A 93 -11.74 -15.34 13.70
C LEU A 93 -13.15 -15.86 13.98
N ALA A 94 -14.11 -15.65 13.08
CA ALA A 94 -15.47 -16.20 13.25
C ALA A 94 -15.43 -17.73 13.39
N ILE A 95 -14.63 -18.44 12.57
CA ILE A 95 -14.45 -19.88 12.71
C ILE A 95 -13.79 -20.22 14.05
N GLN A 96 -12.70 -19.56 14.43
CA GLN A 96 -12.03 -19.86 15.70
C GLN A 96 -12.94 -19.67 16.92
N PHE A 97 -13.76 -18.63 16.93
CA PHE A 97 -14.71 -18.37 18.02
C PHE A 97 -15.87 -19.35 18.01
N LEU A 98 -16.51 -19.57 16.86
CA LEU A 98 -17.75 -20.36 16.80
C LEU A 98 -17.53 -21.87 16.89
N TYR A 99 -16.36 -22.36 16.48
CA TYR A 99 -15.99 -23.78 16.54
C TYR A 99 -15.12 -24.11 17.75
N GLU A 100 -14.85 -23.12 18.62
CA GLU A 100 -14.03 -23.24 19.82
C GLU A 100 -12.66 -23.91 19.57
N LEU A 101 -12.05 -23.64 18.41
CA LEU A 101 -10.86 -24.37 17.98
C LEU A 101 -9.66 -24.05 18.88
N ASP A 102 -9.10 -25.09 19.51
CA ASP A 102 -7.86 -25.03 20.27
C ASP A 102 -6.61 -25.20 19.38
N GLU A 103 -5.42 -25.20 19.99
CA GLU A 103 -4.15 -25.36 19.26
C GLU A 103 -4.00 -26.75 18.62
N SER A 104 -4.59 -27.79 19.22
CA SER A 104 -4.56 -29.15 18.69
C SER A 104 -5.42 -29.33 17.44
N ASN A 105 -6.42 -28.48 17.23
CA ASN A 105 -7.36 -28.58 16.13
C ASN A 105 -7.10 -27.58 15.00
N ILE A 106 -5.86 -27.10 14.85
CA ILE A 106 -5.54 -26.08 13.86
C ILE A 106 -5.68 -26.57 12.41
N ASP A 107 -5.45 -27.85 12.15
CA ASP A 107 -5.67 -28.42 10.82
C ASP A 107 -7.16 -28.41 10.47
N LYS A 108 -8.02 -28.54 11.49
CA LYS A 108 -9.46 -28.43 11.35
C LYS A 108 -9.90 -27.02 10.96
N LEU A 109 -9.21 -25.96 11.41
CA LEU A 109 -9.48 -24.58 10.97
C LEU A 109 -9.41 -24.48 9.44
N ASN A 110 -8.40 -25.08 8.82
CA ASN A 110 -8.22 -25.04 7.37
C ASN A 110 -9.24 -25.89 6.63
N GLU A 111 -9.60 -27.04 7.19
CA GLU A 111 -10.67 -27.89 6.65
C GLU A 111 -12.01 -27.15 6.67
N ILE A 112 -12.42 -26.61 7.82
CA ILE A 112 -13.65 -25.84 7.99
C ILE A 112 -13.65 -24.62 7.08
N TRP A 113 -12.53 -23.88 7.02
CA TRP A 113 -12.37 -22.75 6.12
C TRP A 113 -12.59 -23.15 4.65
N HIS A 114 -11.97 -24.25 4.22
CA HIS A 114 -12.10 -24.74 2.86
C HIS A 114 -13.53 -25.18 2.54
N ASP A 115 -14.16 -25.92 3.43
CA ASP A 115 -15.55 -26.36 3.28
C ASP A 115 -16.50 -25.16 3.24
N LEU A 116 -16.32 -24.16 4.11
CA LEU A 116 -17.15 -22.94 4.13
C LEU A 116 -17.01 -22.11 2.85
N ILE A 117 -15.83 -22.05 2.22
CA ILE A 117 -15.67 -21.37 0.94
C ILE A 117 -16.28 -22.20 -0.21
N THR A 118 -16.19 -23.52 -0.11
CA THR A 118 -16.62 -24.44 -1.17
C THR A 118 -18.13 -24.60 -1.20
N ASP A 119 -18.72 -24.92 -0.05
CA ASP A 119 -20.13 -25.28 0.12
C ASP A 119 -20.91 -24.20 0.89
N GLY A 120 -20.27 -23.09 1.25
CA GLY A 120 -20.92 -21.96 1.91
C GLY A 120 -21.30 -22.24 3.34
N ARG A 121 -22.32 -21.52 3.81
CA ARG A 121 -22.90 -21.66 5.14
C ARG A 121 -23.49 -23.04 5.37
N GLN A 122 -23.90 -23.76 4.33
CA GLN A 122 -24.38 -25.14 4.47
C GLN A 122 -23.30 -26.10 4.96
N ALA A 123 -22.02 -25.79 4.72
CA ALA A 123 -20.88 -26.57 5.21
C ALA A 123 -20.87 -26.73 6.73
N ILE A 124 -21.47 -25.79 7.47
CA ILE A 124 -21.57 -25.86 8.94
C ILE A 124 -22.23 -27.18 9.38
N ARG A 125 -23.17 -27.73 8.61
CA ARG A 125 -23.83 -29.01 8.94
C ARG A 125 -22.85 -30.19 8.97
N LYS A 126 -21.82 -30.18 8.13
CA LYS A 126 -20.77 -31.20 8.09
C LYS A 126 -19.92 -31.20 9.36
N HIS A 127 -19.88 -30.05 10.04
CA HIS A 127 -19.13 -29.81 11.27
C HIS A 127 -20.08 -29.48 12.44
N SER A 128 -21.29 -30.05 12.42
CA SER A 128 -22.34 -29.78 13.41
C SER A 128 -21.99 -30.25 14.81
N GLU A 129 -21.03 -31.16 14.94
CA GLU A 129 -20.48 -31.64 16.21
C GLU A 129 -19.82 -30.55 17.06
N TYR A 130 -19.42 -29.43 16.44
CA TYR A 130 -18.83 -28.30 17.14
C TYR A 130 -19.87 -27.31 17.70
N PHE A 131 -21.15 -27.52 17.43
CA PHE A 131 -22.21 -26.60 17.81
C PHE A 131 -23.24 -27.23 18.75
N ILE A 132 -23.69 -26.42 19.70
CA ILE A 132 -24.95 -26.66 20.39
C ILE A 132 -26.08 -26.40 19.37
N PRO A 133 -27.16 -27.21 19.33
CA PRO A 133 -28.21 -27.10 18.30
C PRO A 133 -28.77 -25.69 18.11
N GLN A 134 -28.94 -24.93 19.19
CA GLN A 134 -29.44 -23.55 19.12
C GLN A 134 -28.49 -22.61 18.38
N VAL A 135 -27.18 -22.71 18.62
CA VAL A 135 -26.17 -21.91 17.92
C VAL A 135 -26.06 -22.34 16.47
N LEU A 136 -26.13 -23.65 16.20
CA LEU A 136 -26.16 -24.18 14.83
C LEU A 136 -27.36 -23.60 14.05
N ASP A 137 -28.54 -23.64 14.66
CA ASP A 137 -29.77 -23.11 14.07
C ASP A 137 -29.66 -21.60 13.83
N GLU A 138 -29.12 -20.83 14.78
CA GLU A 138 -28.86 -19.40 14.61
C GLU A 138 -27.90 -19.12 13.44
N GLN A 139 -26.78 -19.87 13.37
CA GLN A 139 -25.81 -19.69 12.29
C GLN A 139 -26.41 -19.98 10.92
N LEU A 140 -27.28 -21.01 10.82
CA LEU A 140 -27.90 -21.45 9.56
C LEU A 140 -29.16 -20.65 9.17
N SER A 141 -29.87 -20.04 10.11
CA SER A 141 -31.16 -19.38 9.82
C SER A 141 -31.07 -17.87 9.70
N SER A 142 -30.06 -17.24 10.30
CA SER A 142 -29.96 -15.78 10.37
C SER A 142 -28.97 -15.20 9.36
N ASN A 143 -29.41 -14.22 8.56
CA ASN A 143 -28.53 -13.44 7.67
C ASN A 143 -27.70 -12.37 8.41
N THR A 144 -27.76 -12.37 9.75
CA THR A 144 -26.90 -11.56 10.60
C THR A 144 -25.99 -12.42 11.47
N SER A 145 -25.94 -13.72 11.22
CA SER A 145 -25.05 -14.62 11.95
C SER A 145 -23.58 -14.31 11.67
N GLY A 146 -22.71 -14.65 12.63
CA GLY A 146 -21.27 -14.40 12.52
C GLY A 146 -20.65 -15.03 11.28
N ILE A 147 -20.99 -16.29 10.97
CA ILE A 147 -20.51 -16.96 9.74
C ILE A 147 -21.08 -16.30 8.49
N PHE A 148 -22.37 -15.95 8.46
CA PHE A 148 -22.98 -15.32 7.28
C PHE A 148 -22.26 -14.01 6.94
N LEU A 149 -22.10 -13.12 7.93
CA LEU A 149 -21.44 -11.83 7.74
C LEU A 149 -19.96 -12.00 7.37
N ALA A 150 -19.26 -12.94 8.00
CA ALA A 150 -17.85 -13.20 7.71
C ALA A 150 -17.61 -13.76 6.30
N LEU A 151 -18.46 -14.71 5.85
CA LEU A 151 -18.44 -15.20 4.48
C LEU A 151 -18.81 -14.10 3.48
N LYS A 152 -19.76 -13.24 3.84
CA LYS A 152 -20.15 -12.10 3.01
C LYS A 152 -18.96 -11.16 2.80
N GLU A 153 -18.18 -10.87 3.85
CA GLU A 153 -16.93 -10.10 3.71
C GLU A 153 -15.86 -10.82 2.89
N TYR A 154 -15.70 -12.14 3.08
CA TYR A 154 -14.74 -12.94 2.30
C TYR A 154 -15.04 -12.87 0.80
N PHE A 155 -16.31 -13.07 0.41
CA PHE A 155 -16.72 -13.05 -0.98
C PHE A 155 -16.89 -11.65 -1.57
N ARG A 156 -17.17 -10.63 -0.74
CA ARG A 156 -17.49 -9.27 -1.21
C ARG A 156 -16.42 -8.71 -2.13
N ILE A 157 -15.16 -8.64 -1.70
CA ILE A 157 -14.10 -8.02 -2.50
C ILE A 157 -13.86 -8.80 -3.79
N PRO A 158 -13.58 -10.12 -3.76
CA PRO A 158 -13.35 -10.88 -4.98
C PRO A 158 -14.53 -10.87 -5.95
N LEU A 159 -15.78 -10.95 -5.47
CA LEU A 159 -16.94 -10.94 -6.35
C LEU A 159 -17.28 -9.55 -6.87
N THR A 160 -17.08 -8.49 -6.08
CA THR A 160 -17.20 -7.11 -6.58
C THR A 160 -16.20 -6.88 -7.71
N ASP A 161 -14.97 -7.38 -7.55
CA ASP A 161 -13.97 -7.34 -8.60
C ASP A 161 -14.46 -8.07 -9.84
N ILE A 162 -14.82 -9.36 -9.73
CA ILE A 162 -15.31 -10.17 -10.87
C ILE A 162 -16.50 -9.52 -11.57
N LEU A 163 -17.51 -9.06 -10.81
CA LEU A 163 -18.70 -8.42 -11.35
C LEU A 163 -18.35 -7.12 -12.11
N ARG A 164 -17.35 -6.38 -11.62
CA ARG A 164 -16.79 -5.22 -12.32
C ARG A 164 -16.05 -5.61 -13.59
N GLU A 165 -15.26 -6.70 -13.60
CA GLU A 165 -14.55 -7.18 -14.80
C GLU A 165 -15.52 -7.56 -15.91
N ILE A 166 -16.61 -8.24 -15.56
CA ILE A 166 -17.65 -8.59 -16.52
C ILE A 166 -18.58 -7.40 -16.83
N GLN A 167 -18.26 -6.18 -16.39
CA GLN A 167 -19.02 -4.94 -16.60
C GLN A 167 -20.50 -5.07 -16.19
N GLN A 168 -20.75 -5.78 -15.10
CA GLN A 168 -22.09 -5.91 -14.54
C GLN A 168 -22.37 -4.73 -13.62
N ALA A 169 -23.31 -3.87 -13.98
CA ALA A 169 -23.77 -2.82 -13.07
C ALA A 169 -24.58 -3.45 -11.92
N ASP A 170 -24.41 -2.90 -10.71
CA ASP A 170 -25.25 -3.25 -9.58
C ASP A 170 -26.64 -2.61 -9.75
N ARG A 171 -27.58 -3.37 -10.30
CA ARG A 171 -28.98 -2.96 -10.49
C ARG A 171 -29.87 -3.86 -9.66
N ASN A 172 -30.83 -3.29 -8.95
CA ASN A 172 -31.82 -4.04 -8.17
C ASN A 172 -31.19 -4.99 -7.13
N ASP A 173 -30.14 -4.52 -6.45
CA ASP A 173 -29.44 -5.25 -5.38
C ASP A 173 -28.86 -6.59 -5.86
N LEU A 174 -28.39 -6.61 -7.11
CA LEU A 174 -27.86 -7.80 -7.74
C LEU A 174 -26.60 -8.29 -7.02
N TYR A 175 -25.72 -7.37 -6.64
CA TYR A 175 -24.48 -7.72 -5.95
C TYR A 175 -24.78 -8.40 -4.61
N SER A 176 -25.68 -7.83 -3.81
CA SER A 176 -26.06 -8.43 -2.54
C SER A 176 -26.71 -9.80 -2.75
N LYS A 177 -27.59 -9.97 -3.75
CA LYS A 177 -28.18 -11.29 -4.06
C LYS A 177 -27.15 -12.33 -4.44
N ILE A 178 -26.17 -11.97 -5.28
CA ILE A 178 -25.07 -12.86 -5.65
C ILE A 178 -24.22 -13.18 -4.42
N PHE A 179 -23.90 -12.20 -3.59
CA PHE A 179 -23.15 -12.43 -2.35
C PHE A 179 -23.92 -13.36 -1.41
N ASP A 180 -25.21 -13.16 -1.23
CA ASP A 180 -26.05 -14.00 -0.37
C ASP A 180 -26.10 -15.44 -0.91
N ILE A 181 -26.23 -15.64 -2.22
CA ILE A 181 -26.15 -16.98 -2.85
C ILE A 181 -24.79 -17.63 -2.56
N MET A 182 -23.70 -16.88 -2.72
CA MET A 182 -22.34 -17.40 -2.52
C MET A 182 -22.02 -17.63 -1.04
N VAL A 183 -22.63 -16.87 -0.15
CA VAL A 183 -22.57 -17.11 1.29
C VAL A 183 -23.33 -18.38 1.65
N GLU A 184 -24.52 -18.61 1.08
CA GLU A 184 -25.29 -19.81 1.36
C GLU A 184 -24.63 -21.08 0.85
N ASP A 185 -24.22 -21.07 -0.42
CA ASP A 185 -23.86 -22.28 -1.17
C ASP A 185 -22.38 -22.31 -1.59
N GLY A 186 -21.58 -21.38 -1.07
CA GLY A 186 -20.16 -21.26 -1.37
C GLY A 186 -19.92 -20.85 -2.82
N TRP A 187 -18.72 -21.10 -3.32
CA TRP A 187 -18.44 -20.77 -4.71
C TRP A 187 -19.22 -21.65 -5.70
N HIS A 188 -19.68 -22.84 -5.29
CA HIS A 188 -20.61 -23.66 -6.08
C HIS A 188 -22.00 -23.03 -6.25
N GLY A 189 -22.38 -22.13 -5.35
CA GLY A 189 -23.57 -21.29 -5.43
C GLY A 189 -23.65 -20.49 -6.73
N ILE A 190 -22.53 -20.30 -7.42
CA ILE A 190 -22.50 -19.57 -8.67
C ILE A 190 -23.53 -20.07 -9.67
N ASN A 191 -23.78 -21.38 -9.75
CA ASN A 191 -24.77 -21.93 -10.69
C ASN A 191 -26.19 -21.40 -10.46
N LYS A 192 -26.54 -21.00 -9.22
CA LYS A 192 -27.86 -20.43 -8.90
C LYS A 192 -28.01 -18.97 -9.35
N CYS A 193 -26.92 -18.32 -9.77
CA CYS A 193 -26.95 -16.97 -10.30
C CYS A 193 -27.39 -16.89 -11.78
N GLU A 194 -27.65 -18.04 -12.44
CA GLU A 194 -28.04 -18.09 -13.85
C GLU A 194 -29.26 -17.23 -14.18
N SER A 195 -30.27 -17.23 -13.32
CA SER A 195 -31.49 -16.43 -13.51
C SER A 195 -31.32 -14.94 -13.19
N LEU A 196 -30.22 -14.57 -12.53
CA LEU A 196 -29.95 -13.18 -12.11
C LEU A 196 -29.25 -12.36 -13.18
N LEU A 197 -28.69 -13.01 -14.20
CA LEU A 197 -27.82 -12.40 -15.20
C LEU A 197 -28.21 -12.81 -16.62
N PRO A 198 -27.93 -11.97 -17.62
CA PRO A 198 -27.99 -12.41 -19.01
C PRO A 198 -27.03 -13.60 -19.25
N PRO A 199 -27.37 -14.57 -20.12
CA PRO A 199 -26.62 -15.82 -20.27
C PRO A 199 -25.11 -15.64 -20.52
N ILE A 200 -24.73 -14.63 -21.31
CA ILE A 200 -23.33 -14.30 -21.59
C ILE A 200 -22.60 -13.82 -20.32
N LYS A 201 -23.24 -12.95 -19.53
CA LYS A 201 -22.67 -12.43 -18.28
C LYS A 201 -22.57 -13.53 -17.22
N PHE A 202 -23.58 -14.39 -17.14
CA PHE A 202 -23.56 -15.55 -16.27
C PHE A 202 -22.39 -16.49 -16.60
N LYS A 203 -22.20 -16.82 -17.88
CA LYS A 203 -21.08 -17.65 -18.33
C LYS A 203 -19.72 -17.06 -17.92
N LEU A 204 -19.51 -15.77 -18.14
CA LEU A 204 -18.28 -15.07 -17.75
C LEU A 204 -18.08 -15.04 -16.23
N LEU A 205 -19.14 -14.77 -15.47
CA LEU A 205 -19.08 -14.80 -14.01
C LEU A 205 -18.66 -16.19 -13.51
N LYS A 206 -19.27 -17.25 -14.05
CA LYS A 206 -18.95 -18.63 -13.71
C LYS A 206 -17.49 -18.97 -14.00
N GLU A 207 -17.00 -18.65 -15.19
CA GLU A 207 -15.59 -18.90 -15.58
C GLU A 207 -14.60 -18.19 -14.64
N GLN A 208 -14.87 -16.93 -14.25
CA GLN A 208 -13.99 -16.18 -13.35
C GLN A 208 -14.03 -16.67 -11.91
N VAL A 209 -15.22 -17.05 -11.41
CA VAL A 209 -15.37 -17.66 -10.09
C VAL A 209 -14.63 -19.00 -10.05
N GLU A 210 -14.80 -19.87 -11.04
CA GLU A 210 -14.08 -21.13 -11.14
C GLU A 210 -12.56 -20.91 -11.21
N LYS A 211 -12.09 -19.94 -12.00
CA LYS A 211 -10.66 -19.59 -12.07
C LYS A 211 -10.08 -19.14 -10.72
N ARG A 212 -10.86 -18.36 -9.95
CA ARG A 212 -10.38 -17.74 -8.71
C ARG A 212 -10.50 -18.65 -7.48
N PHE A 213 -11.50 -19.52 -7.44
CA PHE A 213 -11.82 -20.33 -6.27
C PHE A 213 -11.62 -21.84 -6.46
N SER A 214 -11.31 -22.33 -7.67
CA SER A 214 -11.01 -23.76 -7.87
C SER A 214 -9.72 -24.20 -7.16
N SER A 215 -9.75 -25.45 -6.68
CA SER A 215 -8.84 -26.05 -5.71
C SER A 215 -7.35 -26.03 -6.09
N ASN A 216 -7.02 -25.85 -7.37
CA ASN A 216 -5.63 -25.75 -7.83
C ASN A 216 -4.94 -24.43 -7.45
N HIS A 217 -5.69 -23.38 -7.11
CA HIS A 217 -5.12 -22.09 -6.70
C HIS A 217 -5.00 -21.95 -5.17
N LEU A 218 -5.90 -22.57 -4.41
CA LEU A 218 -5.93 -22.48 -2.93
C LEU A 218 -4.83 -23.31 -2.25
N MET A 219 -4.37 -24.40 -2.87
CA MET A 219 -3.27 -25.24 -2.35
C MET A 219 -1.86 -24.66 -2.62
N ASN A 220 -1.71 -23.81 -3.65
CA ASN A 220 -0.39 -23.30 -4.09
C ASN A 220 0.10 -22.05 -3.35
N ILE A 221 -0.72 -21.44 -2.48
CA ILE A 221 -0.30 -20.30 -1.67
C ILE A 221 0.66 -20.73 -0.52
N ARG A 222 0.86 -22.04 -0.29
CA ARG A 222 1.64 -22.59 0.83
C ARG A 222 3.11 -22.89 0.56
N SER A 223 3.64 -22.64 -0.63
CA SER A 223 4.99 -23.07 -1.01
C SER A 223 5.87 -21.96 -1.59
N THR A 224 6.03 -20.85 -0.87
CA THR A 224 7.08 -19.85 -1.20
C THR A 224 7.85 -19.42 0.05
N THR A 225 8.62 -20.35 0.61
CA THR A 225 9.80 -20.03 1.41
C THR A 225 11.08 -20.19 0.59
N SER A 226 11.83 -19.08 0.51
CA SER A 226 13.24 -18.92 0.15
C SER A 226 13.70 -19.32 -1.26
N ILE A 227 13.95 -18.31 -2.10
CA ILE A 227 14.92 -18.37 -3.20
C ILE A 227 16.08 -17.42 -2.83
N PRO A 228 17.36 -17.80 -3.04
CA PRO A 228 18.49 -17.00 -2.60
C PRO A 228 18.65 -15.75 -3.45
N PHE A 229 18.87 -14.61 -2.77
CA PHE A 229 19.27 -13.35 -3.37
C PHE A 229 20.64 -13.49 -4.04
N ALA A 230 20.68 -13.17 -5.34
CA ALA A 230 21.91 -12.80 -6.03
C ALA A 230 21.64 -11.52 -6.82
N THR A 231 21.84 -10.37 -6.17
CA THR A 231 22.07 -9.10 -6.86
C THR A 231 23.26 -8.42 -6.20
N ASN A 232 24.26 -8.08 -7.02
CA ASN A 232 25.44 -7.32 -6.59
C ASN A 232 25.00 -5.97 -5.99
N PRO A 233 25.58 -5.53 -4.86
CA PRO A 233 25.25 -4.22 -4.30
C PRO A 233 25.90 -3.11 -5.12
N GLU A 234 25.09 -2.31 -5.81
CA GLU A 234 25.54 -1.02 -6.34
C GLU A 234 25.96 -0.10 -5.18
N GLN A 235 27.09 0.59 -5.34
CA GLN A 235 27.61 1.52 -4.33
C GLN A 235 26.65 2.71 -4.13
N PRO A 236 26.51 3.23 -2.90
CA PRO A 236 25.64 4.38 -2.63
C PRO A 236 26.14 5.62 -3.36
N THR A 237 25.24 6.35 -4.03
CA THR A 237 25.57 7.65 -4.62
C THR A 237 25.75 8.71 -3.52
N THR A 238 26.67 9.66 -3.74
CA THR A 238 27.00 10.77 -2.83
C THR A 238 25.76 11.53 -2.33
N GLU A 239 24.74 11.65 -3.19
CA GLU A 239 23.46 12.31 -2.91
C GLU A 239 22.64 11.61 -1.79
N ARG A 240 22.63 10.26 -1.75
CA ARG A 240 21.89 9.52 -0.71
C ARG A 240 22.52 9.65 0.68
N LEU A 241 23.86 9.70 0.74
CA LEU A 241 24.57 9.93 1.99
C LEU A 241 24.28 11.33 2.53
N ALA A 242 24.29 12.35 1.66
CA ALA A 242 24.01 13.73 2.03
C ALA A 242 22.58 13.92 2.57
N VAL A 243 21.57 13.28 1.98
CA VAL A 243 20.17 13.33 2.46
C VAL A 243 20.00 12.62 3.80
N ARG A 244 20.65 11.47 4.01
CA ARG A 244 20.61 10.78 5.30
C ARG A 244 21.07 11.68 6.43
N ASP A 245 22.13 12.45 6.19
CA ASP A 245 22.69 13.35 7.18
C ASP A 245 21.73 14.55 7.46
N CYS A 246 20.73 14.77 6.60
CA CYS A 246 19.65 15.75 6.82
C CYS A 246 18.47 15.21 7.64
N VAL A 247 18.39 13.91 7.92
CA VAL A 247 17.28 13.30 8.67
C VAL A 247 17.62 13.23 10.15
N GLU A 248 16.98 14.09 10.94
CA GLU A 248 17.01 14.05 12.40
C GLU A 248 15.65 13.56 12.88
N LYS A 249 15.57 12.27 13.26
CA LYS A 249 14.30 11.61 13.64
C LYS A 249 13.39 12.52 14.47
N SER A 250 12.27 12.93 13.86
CA SER A 250 11.12 13.59 14.50
C SER A 250 11.42 14.93 15.20
N SER A 251 12.17 15.81 14.55
CA SER A 251 12.42 17.18 15.05
C SER A 251 11.26 18.16 14.81
N LEU A 252 10.42 17.93 13.79
CA LEU A 252 9.32 18.81 13.39
C LEU A 252 7.96 18.31 13.87
N ARG A 253 7.13 19.22 14.36
CA ARG A 253 5.80 19.00 14.93
C ARG A 253 4.78 19.96 14.33
N LEU A 254 3.49 19.72 14.61
CA LEU A 254 2.40 20.60 14.16
C LEU A 254 2.66 22.09 14.46
N ILE A 255 3.29 22.41 15.59
CA ILE A 255 3.59 23.80 15.96
C ILE A 255 4.51 24.48 14.94
N ASP A 256 5.42 23.75 14.31
CA ASP A 256 6.32 24.29 13.28
C ASP A 256 5.55 24.65 12.01
N LEU A 257 4.54 23.85 11.64
CA LEU A 257 3.63 24.17 10.52
C LEU A 257 2.73 25.37 10.85
N ILE A 258 2.25 25.47 12.09
CA ILE A 258 1.46 26.61 12.57
C ILE A 258 2.30 27.87 12.51
N GLN A 259 3.51 27.86 13.09
CA GLN A 259 4.47 28.97 13.13
C GLN A 259 4.93 29.39 11.74
N ALA A 260 5.27 28.43 10.86
CA ALA A 260 5.58 28.70 9.46
C ALA A 260 4.47 29.51 8.81
N GLY A 261 3.21 29.18 9.14
CA GLY A 261 2.03 29.82 8.61
C GLY A 261 1.55 31.10 9.30
N GLU A 262 2.05 31.44 10.49
CA GLU A 262 1.55 32.54 11.30
C GLU A 262 2.54 33.69 11.48
N LEU A 263 3.87 33.47 11.44
CA LEU A 263 4.79 34.49 11.99
C LEU A 263 6.09 34.76 11.22
N ILE A 264 6.65 33.82 10.45
CA ILE A 264 8.04 34.00 9.93
C ILE A 264 8.13 34.89 8.68
N TYR A 265 7.11 34.89 7.82
CA TYR A 265 7.17 35.58 6.50
C TYR A 265 6.22 36.77 6.34
N ILE A 266 5.60 37.25 7.42
CA ILE A 266 4.72 38.42 7.35
C ILE A 266 5.49 39.70 6.97
N LYS A 267 6.81 39.75 7.24
CA LYS A 267 7.66 40.93 7.03
C LYS A 267 8.73 40.76 5.95
N THR A 268 8.85 39.59 5.33
CA THR A 268 9.95 39.24 4.40
C THR A 268 9.38 38.57 3.16
N THR A 269 9.81 39.00 1.97
CA THR A 269 9.38 38.38 0.70
C THR A 269 10.03 37.01 0.53
N MET A 270 9.38 36.08 -0.20
CA MET A 270 9.98 34.76 -0.48
C MET A 270 11.32 34.86 -1.24
N GLY A 271 11.50 35.91 -2.04
CA GLY A 271 12.78 36.20 -2.70
C GLY A 271 13.92 36.43 -1.71
N ASN A 272 13.69 37.29 -0.69
CA ASN A 272 14.68 37.56 0.35
C ASN A 272 14.96 36.31 1.22
N VAL A 273 13.95 35.45 1.40
CA VAL A 273 14.13 34.18 2.12
C VAL A 273 15.07 33.25 1.35
N ILE A 274 14.84 33.11 0.04
CA ILE A 274 15.71 32.32 -0.84
C ILE A 274 17.13 32.89 -0.84
N GLU A 275 17.27 34.21 -0.94
CA GLU A 275 18.57 34.91 -0.90
C GLU A 275 19.33 34.58 0.39
N ASN A 276 18.68 34.71 1.56
CA ASN A 276 19.29 34.36 2.84
C ASN A 276 19.69 32.88 2.93
N ILE A 277 18.88 31.95 2.42
CA ILE A 277 19.19 30.51 2.43
C ILE A 277 20.44 30.23 1.57
N VAL A 278 20.52 30.87 0.40
CA VAL A 278 21.62 30.71 -0.53
C VAL A 278 22.90 31.36 0.00
N GLU A 279 22.83 32.55 0.60
CA GLU A 279 23.95 33.21 1.25
C GLU A 279 24.52 32.38 2.41
N GLU A 280 23.66 31.84 3.27
CA GLU A 280 24.09 30.98 4.37
C GLU A 280 24.70 29.66 3.86
N PHE A 281 24.21 29.12 2.74
CA PHE A 281 24.85 27.98 2.09
C PHE A 281 26.26 28.31 1.61
N TYR A 282 26.47 29.44 0.92
CA TYR A 282 27.81 29.84 0.48
C TYR A 282 28.76 30.16 1.64
N LYS A 283 28.23 30.66 2.75
CA LYS A 283 29.02 30.97 3.94
C LYS A 283 29.48 29.72 4.69
N HIS A 284 28.64 28.69 4.74
CA HIS A 284 28.88 27.51 5.57
C HIS A 284 29.26 26.24 4.78
N HIS A 285 29.04 26.23 3.46
CA HIS A 285 29.23 25.09 2.57
C HIS A 285 28.61 23.78 3.09
N SER A 286 27.50 23.89 3.82
CA SER A 286 26.83 22.76 4.47
C SER A 286 25.53 22.46 3.74
N PHE A 287 25.51 21.35 2.99
CA PHE A 287 24.29 20.84 2.36
C PHE A 287 23.21 20.54 3.40
N GLN A 288 23.59 19.99 4.55
CA GLN A 288 22.65 19.69 5.64
C GLN A 288 21.93 20.95 6.14
N THR A 289 22.70 22.01 6.42
CA THR A 289 22.16 23.29 6.88
C THR A 289 21.25 23.90 5.82
N PHE A 290 21.67 23.83 4.56
CA PHE A 290 20.89 24.33 3.42
C PHE A 290 19.54 23.61 3.27
N ILE A 291 19.52 22.28 3.28
CA ILE A 291 18.28 21.49 3.18
C ILE A 291 17.34 21.80 4.35
N LYS A 292 17.87 21.86 5.58
CA LYS A 292 17.06 22.22 6.76
C LYS A 292 16.45 23.61 6.65
N ALA A 293 17.21 24.57 6.13
CA ALA A 293 16.71 25.93 5.91
C ALA A 293 15.57 26.00 4.88
N CYS A 294 15.47 25.00 3.98
CA CYS A 294 14.38 24.90 2.99
C CYS A 294 13.07 24.32 3.56
N LEU A 295 13.09 23.58 4.68
CA LEU A 295 11.92 22.84 5.16
C LEU A 295 10.77 23.77 5.64
N ILE A 296 11.11 24.83 6.39
CA ILE A 296 10.13 25.82 6.87
C ILE A 296 9.45 26.59 5.72
N PRO A 297 10.18 27.13 4.73
CA PRO A 297 9.58 27.71 3.52
C PRO A 297 8.61 26.76 2.81
N ILE A 298 8.99 25.48 2.66
CA ILE A 298 8.14 24.48 2.01
C ILE A 298 6.86 24.24 2.79
N MET A 299 6.92 24.08 4.11
CA MET A 299 5.73 23.97 4.96
C MET A 299 4.82 25.20 4.84
N TYR A 300 5.39 26.41 4.80
CA TYR A 300 4.64 27.64 4.59
C TYR A 300 3.91 27.65 3.25
N LEU A 301 4.61 27.31 2.16
CA LEU A 301 4.06 27.26 0.81
C LEU A 301 2.98 26.18 0.69
N LEU A 302 3.19 25.02 1.30
CA LEU A 302 2.19 23.94 1.42
C LEU A 302 0.92 24.42 2.12
N LYS A 303 1.04 25.07 3.29
CA LYS A 303 -0.10 25.63 4.04
C LYS A 303 -0.88 26.64 3.20
N ARG A 304 -0.19 27.45 2.39
CA ARG A 304 -0.77 28.46 1.49
C ARG A 304 -1.21 27.91 0.13
N GLN A 305 -1.08 26.59 -0.08
CA GLN A 305 -1.41 25.92 -1.34
C GLN A 305 -0.72 26.59 -2.54
N GLN A 306 0.55 26.97 -2.38
CA GLN A 306 1.37 27.53 -3.46
C GLN A 306 2.06 26.42 -4.24
N ASN A 307 2.45 26.72 -5.48
CA ASN A 307 3.25 25.83 -6.30
C ASN A 307 4.69 25.77 -5.76
N LEU A 308 5.12 24.59 -5.33
CA LEU A 308 6.45 24.38 -4.76
C LEU A 308 7.57 24.35 -5.82
N ASP A 309 7.27 24.04 -7.08
CA ASP A 309 8.25 24.04 -8.16
C ASP A 309 8.81 25.44 -8.39
N LEU A 310 7.98 26.48 -8.24
CA LEU A 310 8.44 27.87 -8.32
C LEU A 310 9.50 28.17 -7.25
N PHE A 311 9.35 27.61 -6.06
CA PHE A 311 10.33 27.78 -5.00
C PHE A 311 11.65 27.07 -5.35
N VAL A 312 11.57 25.79 -5.76
CA VAL A 312 12.74 24.98 -6.16
C VAL A 312 13.48 25.59 -7.35
N ASN A 313 12.76 26.08 -8.35
CA ASN A 313 13.34 26.76 -9.51
C ASN A 313 14.05 28.06 -9.10
N ASN A 314 13.42 28.90 -8.29
CA ASN A 314 14.00 30.17 -7.87
C ASN A 314 15.27 29.97 -7.02
N ILE A 315 15.28 29.00 -6.11
CA ILE A 315 16.48 28.70 -5.32
C ILE A 315 17.59 28.09 -6.19
N THR A 316 17.24 27.26 -7.17
CA THR A 316 18.20 26.69 -8.13
C THR A 316 18.82 27.77 -9.01
N LEU A 317 18.01 28.68 -9.55
CA LEU A 317 18.49 29.83 -10.32
C LEU A 317 19.42 30.71 -9.48
N LYS A 318 19.08 30.96 -8.21
CA LYS A 318 19.93 31.75 -7.31
C LYS A 318 21.26 31.07 -6.97
N LEU A 319 21.29 29.74 -6.84
CA LEU A 319 22.54 29.00 -6.70
C LEU A 319 23.40 29.10 -7.98
N MET A 320 22.77 29.08 -9.15
CA MET A 320 23.45 29.20 -10.45
C MET A 320 23.97 30.61 -10.77
N ASP A 321 23.25 31.65 -10.34
CA ASP A 321 23.63 33.06 -10.54
C ASP A 321 24.88 33.47 -9.74
N SER A 322 25.22 32.71 -8.70
CA SER A 322 26.43 32.99 -7.92
C SER A 322 27.68 32.60 -8.73
N THR A 323 28.69 33.45 -8.71
CA THR A 323 29.97 33.24 -9.43
C THR A 323 30.83 32.10 -8.84
N MET A 324 30.30 31.33 -7.88
CA MET A 324 30.99 30.28 -7.12
C MET A 324 30.63 28.89 -7.69
N SER A 325 31.25 28.54 -8.82
CA SER A 325 30.75 27.53 -9.77
C SER A 325 31.16 26.06 -9.55
N GLN A 326 31.61 25.64 -8.36
CA GLN A 326 32.19 24.28 -8.25
C GLN A 326 31.41 23.23 -7.45
N ASP A 327 30.41 23.60 -6.65
CA ASP A 327 29.59 22.61 -5.91
C ASP A 327 28.14 23.09 -5.73
N ILE A 328 27.41 23.21 -6.84
CA ILE A 328 25.98 23.53 -6.78
C ILE A 328 25.23 22.27 -6.33
N PRO A 329 24.52 22.30 -5.18
CA PRO A 329 23.77 21.16 -4.72
C PRO A 329 22.61 20.90 -5.68
N LYS A 330 22.54 19.67 -6.21
CA LYS A 330 21.38 19.22 -6.96
C LYS A 330 20.23 19.04 -5.99
N ILE A 331 19.17 19.81 -6.17
CA ILE A 331 17.98 19.76 -5.33
C ILE A 331 16.76 19.50 -6.16
N SER A 332 15.87 18.66 -5.62
CA SER A 332 14.56 18.41 -6.19
C SER A 332 13.48 18.63 -5.14
N LEU A 333 12.27 18.95 -5.61
CA LEU A 333 11.11 19.07 -4.74
C LEU A 333 10.89 17.78 -3.95
N LYS A 334 11.00 16.64 -4.63
CA LYS A 334 10.85 15.30 -4.07
C LYS A 334 11.80 15.03 -2.90
N MET A 335 13.08 15.39 -3.04
CA MET A 335 14.06 15.26 -1.97
C MET A 335 13.68 16.11 -0.76
N LEU A 336 13.28 17.36 -0.98
CA LEU A 336 12.92 18.27 0.11
C LEU A 336 11.65 17.81 0.84
N VAL A 337 10.65 17.33 0.10
CA VAL A 337 9.43 16.73 0.66
C VAL A 337 9.74 15.46 1.44
N HIS A 338 10.60 14.61 0.93
CA HIS A 338 11.03 13.39 1.63
C HIS A 338 11.72 13.73 2.95
N VAL A 339 12.70 14.63 2.94
CA VAL A 339 13.38 15.08 4.16
C VAL A 339 12.39 15.72 5.13
N LEU A 340 11.44 16.50 4.63
CA LEU A 340 10.39 17.10 5.44
C LEU A 340 9.53 16.03 6.14
N LEU A 341 9.07 15.01 5.41
CA LEU A 341 8.25 13.93 5.96
C LEU A 341 9.01 13.10 7.01
N GLU A 342 10.28 12.75 6.74
CA GLU A 342 11.12 11.97 7.66
C GLU A 342 11.50 12.75 8.94
N ASN A 343 11.59 14.08 8.85
CA ASN A 343 11.81 14.93 10.03
C ASN A 343 10.50 15.26 10.78
N SER A 344 9.33 14.90 10.25
CA SER A 344 8.03 15.20 10.85
C SER A 344 7.55 14.09 11.80
N ASP A 345 6.83 14.46 12.86
CA ASP A 345 6.03 13.48 13.61
C ASP A 345 4.88 12.91 12.75
N GLN A 346 4.29 11.79 13.19
CA GLN A 346 3.25 11.10 12.42
C GLN A 346 2.02 11.99 12.14
N PHE A 347 1.68 12.89 13.05
CA PHE A 347 0.50 13.76 12.91
C PHE A 347 0.76 14.86 11.88
N LEU A 348 1.91 15.53 11.95
CA LEU A 348 2.34 16.53 10.98
C LEU A 348 2.53 15.90 9.60
N SER A 349 3.16 14.72 9.52
CA SER A 349 3.35 13.98 8.26
C SER A 349 2.03 13.74 7.53
N ARG A 350 0.98 13.31 8.26
CA ARG A 350 -0.37 13.15 7.69
C ARG A 350 -0.94 14.46 7.14
N ILE A 351 -0.78 15.56 7.86
CA ILE A 351 -1.26 16.87 7.40
C ILE A 351 -0.49 17.33 6.16
N ILE A 352 0.83 17.18 6.14
CA ILE A 352 1.70 17.51 4.99
C ILE A 352 1.27 16.71 3.76
N LEU A 353 1.01 15.41 3.92
CA LEU A 353 0.48 14.56 2.84
C LEU A 353 -0.85 15.10 2.29
N THR A 354 -1.77 15.53 3.15
CA THR A 354 -3.05 16.13 2.69
C THR A 354 -2.89 17.48 2.00
N LEU A 355 -1.78 18.20 2.23
CA LEU A 355 -1.47 19.46 1.57
C LEU A 355 -0.76 19.25 0.23
N LEU A 356 0.11 18.25 0.14
CA LEU A 356 0.75 17.85 -1.12
C LEU A 356 -0.34 17.49 -2.13
N THR A 357 -1.27 16.59 -1.79
CA THR A 357 -2.28 16.06 -2.71
C THR A 357 -3.08 17.09 -3.49
N LYS A 358 -3.26 18.31 -2.97
CA LYS A 358 -4.13 19.33 -3.59
C LYS A 358 -3.51 20.06 -4.79
N ARG A 359 -2.21 20.29 -4.78
CA ARG A 359 -1.52 21.10 -5.83
C ARG A 359 -0.11 20.64 -6.18
N ASN A 360 0.51 19.80 -5.36
CA ASN A 360 1.89 19.36 -5.54
C ASN A 360 1.89 17.82 -5.62
N PRO A 361 2.33 17.22 -6.74
CA PRO A 361 2.25 15.77 -6.93
C PRO A 361 2.91 15.03 -5.76
N VAL A 362 2.24 13.97 -5.30
CA VAL A 362 2.68 13.21 -4.12
C VAL A 362 3.67 12.15 -4.59
N PRO A 363 4.88 12.09 -4.02
CA PRO A 363 5.76 10.95 -4.26
C PRO A 363 5.16 9.71 -3.57
N PHE A 364 4.73 8.75 -4.37
CA PHE A 364 4.08 7.51 -3.92
C PHE A 364 5.09 6.47 -3.43
N LEU A 365 6.25 6.41 -4.06
CA LEU A 365 7.37 5.58 -3.63
C LEU A 365 8.62 6.40 -3.44
N VAL A 366 9.28 6.20 -2.30
CA VAL A 366 10.55 6.84 -1.98
C VAL A 366 11.53 5.78 -1.43
N PRO A 367 12.80 5.79 -1.83
CA PRO A 367 13.80 4.89 -1.26
C PRO A 367 14.01 5.17 0.23
N ASN A 368 13.95 4.13 1.07
CA ASN A 368 14.16 4.28 2.51
C ASN A 368 15.62 4.61 2.83
N VAL A 369 15.83 5.74 3.49
CA VAL A 369 17.15 6.28 3.82
C VAL A 369 17.81 5.56 5.01
N HIS A 370 17.03 4.83 5.82
CA HIS A 370 17.45 4.22 7.09
C HIS A 370 17.88 2.75 6.99
N ASN A 371 17.45 2.00 5.98
CA ASN A 371 17.63 0.52 5.92
C ASN A 371 18.79 0.01 5.03
N TRP A 372 19.63 0.90 4.52
CA TRP A 372 20.73 0.52 3.60
C TRP A 372 21.81 -0.39 4.23
N LYS A 373 22.09 -0.27 5.53
CA LYS A 373 23.17 -1.05 6.21
C LYS A 373 23.01 -2.57 6.07
N ASN A 374 21.82 -3.06 5.71
CA ASN A 374 21.51 -4.48 5.59
C ASN A 374 21.31 -4.95 4.14
N ASN A 375 21.64 -4.15 3.11
CA ASN A 375 21.26 -4.41 1.70
C ASN A 375 19.75 -4.65 1.51
N GLN A 376 18.92 -4.17 2.44
CA GLN A 376 17.47 -4.31 2.37
C GLN A 376 16.90 -2.99 1.87
N TYR A 377 16.56 -2.98 0.58
CA TYR A 377 15.75 -1.94 -0.03
C TYR A 377 14.32 -2.10 0.48
N THR A 378 14.00 -1.49 1.62
CA THR A 378 12.59 -1.31 1.98
C THR A 378 12.11 -0.04 1.31
N GLU A 379 11.06 -0.09 0.49
CA GLU A 379 10.44 1.12 -0.07
C GLU A 379 9.59 1.76 1.02
N TYR A 380 9.70 3.08 1.22
CA TYR A 380 8.76 3.83 2.06
C TYR A 380 7.55 4.18 1.18
N ILE A 381 6.43 3.55 1.48
CA ILE A 381 5.11 3.95 1.01
C ILE A 381 4.57 4.85 2.12
N PRO A 382 4.45 6.17 1.93
CA PRO A 382 3.77 7.01 2.92
C PRO A 382 2.32 6.50 3.07
N ASP A 383 1.61 6.85 4.15
CA ASP A 383 0.19 6.51 4.39
C ASP A 383 -0.77 7.16 3.34
N ILE A 384 -0.40 7.17 2.05
CA ILE A 384 -1.12 7.72 0.90
C ILE A 384 -2.42 6.96 0.65
N ILE A 385 -2.54 5.74 1.16
CA ILE A 385 -3.78 4.96 1.14
C ILE A 385 -4.95 5.77 1.74
N ASP A 386 -4.69 6.58 2.78
CA ASP A 386 -5.74 7.37 3.45
C ASP A 386 -6.23 8.57 2.62
N ILE A 387 -5.47 8.99 1.61
CA ILE A 387 -5.78 10.12 0.71
C ILE A 387 -6.11 9.66 -0.71
N TRP A 388 -6.10 8.35 -0.96
CA TRP A 388 -6.41 7.78 -2.26
C TRP A 388 -7.90 7.96 -2.57
N ASP A 389 -8.22 8.73 -3.60
CA ASP A 389 -9.59 8.92 -4.06
C ASP A 389 -10.03 7.69 -4.87
N TYR A 390 -10.48 6.64 -4.19
CA TYR A 390 -11.00 5.41 -4.79
C TYR A 390 -12.23 5.61 -5.68
N LYS A 391 -12.84 6.80 -5.70
CA LYS A 391 -13.98 7.11 -6.59
C LYS A 391 -13.53 7.55 -7.98
N THR A 392 -12.28 7.99 -8.12
CA THR A 392 -11.70 8.46 -9.37
C THR A 392 -10.70 7.43 -9.88
N PRO A 393 -10.84 6.88 -11.09
CA PRO A 393 -9.93 5.85 -11.58
C PRO A 393 -8.50 6.40 -11.67
N THR A 394 -7.53 5.60 -11.22
CA THR A 394 -6.11 5.98 -11.24
C THR A 394 -5.34 5.16 -12.26
N PHE A 395 -4.69 5.84 -13.20
CA PHE A 395 -3.92 5.20 -14.27
C PHE A 395 -2.43 5.32 -14.04
N LEU A 396 -1.70 4.21 -14.13
CA LEU A 396 -0.25 4.18 -14.04
C LEU A 396 0.39 4.23 -15.43
N SER A 397 1.23 5.21 -15.67
CA SER A 397 2.09 5.30 -16.85
C SER A 397 3.49 4.81 -16.52
N PHE A 398 3.96 3.81 -17.27
CA PHE A 398 5.31 3.30 -17.12
C PHE A 398 5.95 2.92 -18.46
N GLY A 399 7.28 2.80 -18.46
CA GLY A 399 8.07 2.34 -19.59
C GLY A 399 8.57 0.92 -19.39
N ILE A 400 8.50 0.10 -20.44
CA ILE A 400 9.26 -1.16 -20.52
C ILE A 400 10.58 -0.82 -21.21
N SER A 401 11.70 -0.94 -20.49
CA SER A 401 13.02 -0.37 -20.84
C SER A 401 13.12 1.15 -20.61
N SER A 402 14.28 1.73 -20.94
CA SER A 402 14.44 3.18 -21.11
C SER A 402 13.42 3.66 -22.12
N CYS A 403 12.51 4.53 -21.68
CA CYS A 403 11.45 5.09 -22.53
C CYS A 403 11.41 6.60 -22.30
N HIS A 404 12.11 7.35 -23.15
CA HIS A 404 12.21 8.81 -23.02
C HIS A 404 10.88 9.52 -23.35
N GLY A 405 10.67 10.71 -22.77
CA GLY A 405 9.51 11.56 -23.09
C GLY A 405 8.15 11.05 -22.62
N LYS A 406 8.09 10.03 -21.76
CA LYS A 406 6.83 9.52 -21.17
C LYS A 406 6.13 10.59 -20.32
N SER A 407 6.87 11.23 -19.42
CA SER A 407 6.35 12.27 -18.52
C SER A 407 5.94 13.51 -19.32
N SER A 408 6.71 13.88 -20.35
CA SER A 408 6.37 14.93 -21.31
C SER A 408 5.07 14.63 -22.06
N LEU A 409 4.87 13.37 -22.49
CA LEU A 409 3.63 12.94 -23.14
C LEU A 409 2.42 13.05 -22.21
N LEU A 410 2.54 12.60 -20.96
CA LEU A 410 1.47 12.74 -19.97
C LEU A 410 1.16 14.21 -19.67
N ASN A 411 2.20 15.04 -19.48
CA ASN A 411 2.05 16.46 -19.24
C ASN A 411 1.36 17.15 -20.42
N ALA A 412 1.68 16.77 -21.66
CA ALA A 412 1.05 17.33 -22.86
C ALA A 412 -0.41 16.86 -23.02
N LEU A 413 -0.69 15.56 -22.88
CA LEU A 413 -2.02 14.99 -23.14
C LEU A 413 -3.02 15.34 -22.05
N PHE A 414 -2.56 15.35 -20.80
CA PHE A 414 -3.44 15.49 -19.63
C PHE A 414 -3.23 16.80 -18.89
N MET A 415 -2.37 17.69 -19.40
CA MET A 415 -2.00 18.97 -18.79
C MET A 415 -1.33 18.84 -17.41
N CYS A 416 -0.75 17.68 -17.09
CA CYS A 416 -0.09 17.37 -15.82
C CYS A 416 1.22 18.15 -15.60
N TYR A 417 1.74 18.04 -14.36
CA TYR A 417 3.03 18.58 -13.96
C TYR A 417 3.93 17.48 -13.35
N PHE A 418 4.09 16.36 -14.06
CA PHE A 418 5.08 15.35 -13.67
C PHE A 418 6.49 15.87 -13.89
N GLU A 419 7.39 15.60 -12.94
CA GLU A 419 8.82 15.94 -13.05
C GLU A 419 9.46 15.14 -14.21
N GLN A 420 10.51 15.69 -14.84
CA GLN A 420 11.15 15.09 -16.04
C GLN A 420 12.64 14.76 -15.79
N SER A 421 13.03 14.60 -14.52
CA SER A 421 14.44 14.46 -14.15
C SER A 421 14.90 13.01 -14.22
N ASP A 422 15.78 12.71 -15.18
CA ASP A 422 16.26 11.35 -15.46
C ASP A 422 17.56 10.98 -14.69
N HIS A 423 18.15 11.92 -13.95
CA HIS A 423 19.55 11.81 -13.50
C HIS A 423 19.78 11.64 -12.00
N SER A 424 18.75 11.68 -11.15
CA SER A 424 18.92 11.47 -9.69
C SER A 424 18.35 10.15 -9.23
N VAL A 425 19.03 9.56 -8.26
CA VAL A 425 18.71 8.25 -7.68
C VAL A 425 17.40 8.28 -6.86
N TYR A 426 16.87 9.48 -6.58
CA TYR A 426 15.54 9.67 -6.01
C TYR A 426 14.41 9.51 -7.03
N PHE A 427 14.73 9.41 -8.31
CA PHE A 427 13.74 9.30 -9.38
C PHE A 427 13.58 7.86 -9.86
N GLN A 428 14.63 7.06 -9.94
CA GLN A 428 14.49 5.70 -10.50
C GLN A 428 13.45 4.83 -9.75
N GLU A 429 12.55 4.24 -10.54
CA GLU A 429 11.45 3.36 -10.10
C GLU A 429 10.45 4.00 -9.12
N THR A 430 10.48 5.32 -8.97
CA THR A 430 9.52 6.01 -8.13
C THR A 430 8.25 6.34 -8.89
N ILE A 431 7.12 6.33 -8.19
CA ILE A 431 5.81 6.67 -8.73
C ILE A 431 5.43 8.06 -8.19
N ASP A 432 5.03 8.97 -9.07
CA ASP A 432 4.42 10.25 -8.70
C ASP A 432 2.95 10.22 -9.07
N ILE A 433 2.08 10.82 -8.24
CA ILE A 433 0.63 10.82 -8.48
C ILE A 433 0.08 12.24 -8.57
N ASP A 434 -0.70 12.48 -9.62
CA ASP A 434 -1.51 13.68 -9.85
C ASP A 434 -3.01 13.34 -9.80
N PHE A 435 -3.66 13.79 -8.72
CA PHE A 435 -5.09 13.61 -8.48
C PHE A 435 -6.00 14.56 -9.27
N GLY A 436 -5.44 15.43 -10.11
CA GLY A 436 -6.21 16.31 -10.99
C GLY A 436 -6.99 17.42 -10.27
N TYR A 437 -6.65 17.74 -9.02
CA TYR A 437 -7.28 18.83 -8.25
C TYR A 437 -6.93 20.23 -8.78
N ASN A 438 -5.92 20.33 -9.64
CA ASN A 438 -5.52 21.58 -10.28
C ASN A 438 -6.51 22.07 -11.35
N TYR A 439 -7.46 21.24 -11.78
CA TYR A 439 -8.48 21.62 -12.75
C TYR A 439 -9.81 22.00 -12.08
N ASN A 440 -10.51 22.96 -12.66
CA ASN A 440 -11.91 23.24 -12.35
C ASN A 440 -12.73 23.19 -13.66
N PRO A 441 -13.55 22.15 -13.88
CA PRO A 441 -13.83 21.03 -12.96
C PRO A 441 -12.65 20.06 -12.80
N LYS A 442 -12.59 19.37 -11.64
CA LYS A 442 -11.58 18.33 -11.36
C LYS A 442 -11.60 17.28 -12.48
N ARG A 443 -10.41 16.83 -12.90
CA ARG A 443 -10.28 15.75 -13.89
C ARG A 443 -10.93 14.46 -13.37
N GLN A 444 -11.64 13.73 -14.23
CA GLN A 444 -12.33 12.47 -13.90
C GLN A 444 -11.38 11.26 -13.81
N LEU A 445 -10.08 11.48 -13.89
CA LEU A 445 -9.06 10.45 -13.77
C LEU A 445 -7.86 11.02 -13.01
N ASN A 446 -7.27 10.19 -12.17
CA ASN A 446 -5.98 10.43 -11.55
C ASN A 446 -4.91 9.79 -12.43
N LEU A 447 -3.73 10.41 -12.47
CA LEU A 447 -2.59 9.88 -13.20
C LEU A 447 -1.46 9.60 -12.24
N ALA A 448 -0.77 8.51 -12.49
CA ALA A 448 0.47 8.17 -11.85
C ALA A 448 1.53 7.99 -12.93
N ASP A 449 2.73 8.50 -12.69
CA ASP A 449 3.85 8.37 -13.61
C ASP A 449 5.03 7.73 -12.91
N THR A 450 5.71 6.83 -13.60
CA THR A 450 6.92 6.20 -13.07
C THR A 450 8.15 6.78 -13.68
N HIS A 451 9.07 7.21 -12.84
CA HIS A 451 10.33 7.76 -13.30
C HIS A 451 11.30 6.65 -13.72
N GLY A 452 11.92 6.83 -14.88
CA GLY A 452 12.79 5.82 -15.49
C GLY A 452 12.03 4.58 -15.98
N HIS A 453 12.69 3.42 -15.88
CA HIS A 453 12.10 2.12 -16.21
C HIS A 453 11.38 1.54 -14.99
N MET A 454 10.29 0.81 -15.22
CA MET A 454 9.64 0.04 -14.15
C MET A 454 10.08 -1.40 -14.24
N SER A 455 10.70 -1.94 -13.19
CA SER A 455 10.93 -3.38 -13.10
C SER A 455 9.63 -4.17 -12.94
N LEU A 456 9.65 -5.43 -13.39
CA LEU A 456 8.52 -6.34 -13.29
C LEU A 456 8.13 -6.60 -11.82
N GLU A 457 9.11 -6.66 -10.92
CA GLU A 457 8.89 -6.82 -9.49
C GLU A 457 8.10 -5.64 -8.92
N THR A 458 8.52 -4.41 -9.22
CA THR A 458 7.84 -3.19 -8.80
C THR A 458 6.43 -3.12 -9.39
N LEU A 459 6.24 -3.49 -10.66
CA LEU A 459 4.91 -3.59 -11.25
C LEU A 459 4.02 -4.56 -10.47
N GLN A 460 4.49 -5.78 -10.20
CA GLN A 460 3.71 -6.81 -9.51
C GLN A 460 3.28 -6.40 -8.10
N LYS A 461 4.11 -5.62 -7.39
CA LYS A 461 3.77 -5.09 -6.06
C LYS A 461 2.57 -4.13 -6.11
N TYR A 462 2.47 -3.31 -7.15
CA TYR A 462 1.54 -2.18 -7.19
C TYR A 462 0.42 -2.28 -8.23
N VAL A 463 0.46 -3.30 -9.10
CA VAL A 463 -0.51 -3.49 -10.20
C VAL A 463 -1.97 -3.50 -9.73
N ASN A 464 -2.23 -3.95 -8.50
CA ASN A 464 -3.58 -4.02 -7.96
C ASN A 464 -4.14 -2.65 -7.53
N LEU A 465 -3.29 -1.64 -7.34
CA LEU A 465 -3.70 -0.30 -6.89
C LEU A 465 -4.26 0.58 -8.02
N PHE A 466 -3.92 0.27 -9.27
CA PHE A 466 -4.26 1.07 -10.43
C PHE A 466 -5.40 0.45 -11.23
N ASP A 467 -6.25 1.28 -11.83
CA ASP A 467 -7.41 0.86 -12.62
C ASP A 467 -7.06 0.65 -14.11
N GLY A 468 -5.99 1.30 -14.57
CA GLY A 468 -5.50 1.17 -15.94
C GLY A 468 -4.04 1.56 -16.08
N PHE A 469 -3.48 1.25 -17.27
CA PHE A 469 -2.06 1.35 -17.54
C PHE A 469 -1.78 1.98 -18.90
N PHE A 470 -0.89 2.97 -18.92
CA PHE A 470 -0.25 3.49 -20.13
C PHE A 470 1.15 2.85 -20.25
N ILE A 471 1.29 1.90 -21.15
CA ILE A 471 2.49 1.07 -21.29
C ILE A 471 3.29 1.61 -22.47
N ASN A 472 4.38 2.29 -22.17
CA ASN A 472 5.25 2.90 -23.17
C ASN A 472 6.35 1.91 -23.55
N ILE A 473 6.54 1.69 -24.86
CA ILE A 473 7.55 0.76 -25.38
C ILE A 473 8.20 1.40 -26.60
N GLU A 474 9.53 1.39 -26.65
CA GLU A 474 10.27 1.76 -27.85
C GLU A 474 10.10 0.69 -28.93
N LYS A 475 9.89 1.11 -30.18
CA LYS A 475 9.63 0.20 -31.31
C LYS A 475 10.74 -0.83 -31.50
N GLU A 476 12.00 -0.40 -31.47
CA GLU A 476 13.16 -1.29 -31.61
C GLU A 476 13.24 -2.30 -30.45
N TYR A 477 12.93 -1.88 -29.23
CA TYR A 477 12.89 -2.77 -28.06
C TYR A 477 11.76 -3.80 -28.21
N PHE A 478 10.57 -3.38 -28.63
CA PHE A 478 9.42 -4.26 -28.86
C PHE A 478 9.72 -5.34 -29.90
N GLU A 479 10.39 -4.98 -31.00
CA GLU A 479 10.75 -5.92 -32.07
C GLU A 479 11.73 -7.00 -31.58
N ARG A 480 12.64 -6.67 -30.66
CA ARG A 480 13.67 -7.58 -30.14
C ARG A 480 13.24 -8.36 -28.89
N ASN A 481 12.32 -7.84 -28.09
CA ASN A 481 12.03 -8.35 -26.74
C ASN A 481 10.54 -8.67 -26.53
N ARG A 482 9.90 -9.30 -27.52
CA ARG A 482 8.46 -9.62 -27.48
C ARG A 482 8.06 -10.43 -26.25
N ASP A 483 8.88 -11.42 -25.86
CA ASP A 483 8.58 -12.29 -24.71
C ASP A 483 8.63 -11.52 -23.38
N THR A 484 9.59 -10.60 -23.24
CA THR A 484 9.67 -9.71 -22.07
C THR A 484 8.43 -8.82 -22.01
N VAL A 485 8.05 -8.18 -23.12
CA VAL A 485 6.84 -7.36 -23.18
C VAL A 485 5.60 -8.18 -22.83
N GLN A 486 5.48 -9.39 -23.38
CA GLN A 486 4.38 -10.30 -23.06
C GLN A 486 4.33 -10.63 -21.56
N THR A 487 5.48 -10.81 -20.92
CA THR A 487 5.58 -11.06 -19.48
C THR A 487 5.03 -9.89 -18.66
N TYR A 488 5.37 -8.64 -19.03
CA TYR A 488 4.78 -7.45 -18.41
C TYR A 488 3.26 -7.39 -18.62
N LEU A 489 2.79 -7.64 -19.85
CA LEU A 489 1.34 -7.62 -20.15
C LEU A 489 0.55 -8.69 -19.40
N ASN A 490 1.15 -9.86 -19.17
CA ASN A 490 0.58 -10.96 -18.40
C ASN A 490 0.58 -10.69 -16.89
N SER A 491 1.46 -9.83 -16.40
CA SER A 491 1.47 -9.41 -14.99
C SER A 491 0.31 -8.46 -14.63
N ILE A 492 -0.29 -7.83 -15.65
CA ILE A 492 -1.44 -6.95 -15.50
C ILE A 492 -2.71 -7.78 -15.72
N SER A 493 -3.61 -7.76 -14.74
CA SER A 493 -4.90 -8.45 -14.83
C SER A 493 -5.71 -7.99 -16.06
N ASP A 494 -6.40 -8.92 -16.72
CA ASP A 494 -7.14 -8.65 -17.96
C ASP A 494 -8.34 -7.71 -17.77
N ASN A 495 -8.76 -7.51 -16.53
CA ASN A 495 -9.81 -6.57 -16.14
C ASN A 495 -9.34 -5.10 -16.07
N LYS A 496 -8.04 -4.85 -16.20
CA LYS A 496 -7.46 -3.50 -16.20
C LYS A 496 -7.35 -2.98 -17.62
N LEU A 497 -7.59 -1.68 -17.82
CA LEU A 497 -7.40 -1.08 -19.13
C LEU A 497 -5.90 -1.04 -19.47
N LYS A 498 -5.50 -1.64 -20.60
CA LYS A 498 -4.12 -1.65 -21.08
C LYS A 498 -4.04 -0.81 -22.36
N ILE A 499 -3.35 0.33 -22.31
CA ILE A 499 -3.08 1.15 -23.50
C ILE A 499 -1.60 1.00 -23.83
N LEU A 500 -1.31 0.29 -24.92
CA LEU A 500 0.07 0.12 -25.41
C LEU A 500 0.43 1.26 -26.37
N LEU A 501 1.51 1.95 -26.05
CA LEU A 501 2.08 3.02 -26.85
C LEU A 501 3.43 2.53 -27.39
N ILE A 502 3.42 2.01 -28.61
CA ILE A 502 4.64 1.63 -29.33
C ILE A 502 5.14 2.88 -30.05
N ARG A 503 6.28 3.40 -29.62
CA ARG A 503 6.79 4.70 -30.07
C ARG A 503 8.04 4.54 -30.90
N ASP A 504 8.05 5.23 -32.03
CA ASP A 504 9.23 5.41 -32.88
C ASP A 504 9.85 6.75 -32.50
N VAL A 505 10.47 6.79 -31.31
CA VAL A 505 11.18 8.00 -30.85
C VAL A 505 12.59 7.88 -31.42
N PRO A 506 13.02 8.78 -32.34
CA PRO A 506 14.42 8.81 -32.71
C PRO A 506 15.23 9.01 -31.42
N GLN A 507 16.34 8.28 -31.27
CA GLN A 507 17.35 8.63 -30.29
C GLN A 507 17.94 9.99 -30.71
N GLU A 508 17.21 11.07 -30.48
CA GLU A 508 17.78 12.40 -30.58
C GLU A 508 18.80 12.51 -29.44
N GLN A 509 20.01 12.83 -29.86
CA GLN A 509 21.21 12.96 -29.06
C GLN A 509 20.95 13.95 -27.92
N HIS A 510 20.72 13.44 -26.71
CA HIS A 510 20.69 14.24 -25.48
C HIS A 510 22.10 14.61 -25.03
#